data_AF-A0A9X3DCE4-F1
#
_entry.id   AF-A0A9X3DCE4-F1
#
_cell.length_a   1.000
_cell.length_b   1.000
_cell.length_c   1.000
_cell.angle_alpha   90.00
_cell.angle_beta   90.00
_cell.angle_gamma   90.00
#
_symmetry.space_group_name_H-M   'P 1'
#
loop_
_entity.id
_entity.type
_entity.pdbx_description
1 polymer ?
#
loop_
_entity_poly.entity_id
_entity_poly.type
_entity_poly.pdbx_seq_one_letter_code
_entity_poly.pdbx_strand_id
1 'polypeptide(L)'
;MYSDVLNSVGFFNDWERLLFEKEIKLRYVNKNEILLQKGDVAASVFFNLKGSLYQHIKNEEKGETIIDLHPENEWVLNHGSFLTQRPANSTIT
;
A
#
# COMPACT_ATOMS: atom_id res chain seq x y z
N MET A 1 -5.69 -3.03 18.61
CA MET A 1 -6.69 -2.72 17.57
C MET A 1 -5.97 -1.91 16.51
N TYR A 2 -6.09 -2.30 15.24
CA TYR A 2 -5.47 -1.58 14.12
C TYR A 2 -6.34 -0.42 13.62
N SER A 3 -7.59 -0.30 14.06
CA SER A 3 -8.55 0.74 13.65
C SER A 3 -8.14 2.16 14.02
N ASP A 4 -7.15 2.33 14.89
CA ASP A 4 -6.55 3.64 15.15
C ASP A 4 -5.91 4.25 13.89
N VAL A 5 -5.49 3.43 12.92
CA VAL A 5 -4.96 3.92 11.63
C VAL A 5 -6.00 4.75 10.87
N LEU A 6 -7.29 4.51 11.09
CA LEU A 6 -8.37 5.26 10.44
C LEU A 6 -8.39 6.74 10.86
N ASN A 7 -7.81 7.09 12.01
CA ASN A 7 -7.70 8.48 12.47
C ASN A 7 -6.88 9.36 11.50
N SER A 8 -6.03 8.75 10.67
CA SER A 8 -5.25 9.46 9.65
C SER A 8 -6.07 9.90 8.43
N VAL A 9 -7.27 9.33 8.24
CA VAL A 9 -8.11 9.57 7.05
C VAL A 9 -9.51 10.08 7.38
N GLY A 10 -9.94 10.03 8.64
CA GLY A 10 -11.22 10.59 9.05
C GLY A 10 -11.69 10.18 10.43
N PHE A 11 -12.95 10.50 10.71
CA PHE A 11 -13.64 10.10 11.94
C PHE A 11 -14.57 8.93 11.65
N PHE A 12 -14.44 7.88 12.44
CA PHE A 12 -15.22 6.65 12.31
C PHE A 12 -15.83 6.29 13.66
N ASN A 13 -17.08 5.85 13.65
CA ASN A 13 -17.79 5.38 14.83
C ASN A 13 -17.33 3.97 15.24
N ASP A 14 -17.76 3.52 16.42
CA ASP A 14 -17.32 2.24 16.99
C ASP A 14 -17.67 1.04 16.10
N TRP A 15 -18.84 1.05 15.46
CA TRP A 15 -19.25 -0.03 14.56
C TRP A 15 -18.40 -0.08 13.29
N GLU A 16 -18.08 1.07 12.69
CA GLU A 16 -17.19 1.15 11.52
C GLU A 16 -15.78 0.66 11.85
N ARG A 17 -15.27 1.01 13.04
CA ARG A 17 -13.98 0.52 13.53
C ARG A 17 -13.99 -0.98 13.75
N LEU A 18 -15.05 -1.52 14.36
CA LEU A 18 -15.20 -2.96 14.54
C LEU A 18 -15.28 -3.72 13.20
N LEU A 19 -15.98 -3.17 12.22
CA LEU A 19 -16.03 -3.73 10.87
C LEU A 19 -14.64 -3.73 10.23
N PHE A 20 -13.92 -2.61 10.32
CA PHE A 20 -12.55 -2.51 9.81
C PHE A 20 -11.65 -3.59 10.41
N GLU A 21 -11.61 -3.74 11.74
CA GLU A 21 -10.79 -4.74 12.42
C GLU A 21 -11.09 -6.17 11.96
N LYS A 22 -12.34 -6.46 11.63
CA LYS A 22 -12.77 -7.78 11.19
C LYS A 22 -12.31 -8.10 9.77
N GLU A 23 -12.27 -7.10 8.89
CA GLU A 23 -12.04 -7.28 7.46
C GLU A 23 -10.56 -7.09 7.05
N ILE A 24 -9.76 -6.42 7.86
CA ILE A 24 -8.32 -6.28 7.60
C ILE A 24 -7.57 -7.61 7.74
N LYS A 25 -6.43 -7.68 7.07
CA LYS A 25 -5.49 -8.79 7.19
C LYS A 25 -4.11 -8.24 7.56
N LEU A 26 -3.53 -8.81 8.62
CA LEU A 26 -2.13 -8.56 8.95
C LEU A 26 -1.25 -9.39 8.00
N ARG A 27 -0.27 -8.73 7.38
CA ARG A 27 0.69 -9.38 6.50
C ARG A 27 2.10 -9.05 6.97
N TYR A 28 2.96 -10.07 7.04
CA TYR A 28 4.39 -9.92 7.22
C TYR A 28 5.05 -10.10 5.86
N VAL A 29 5.93 -9.18 5.49
CA VAL A 29 6.60 -9.17 4.18
C VAL A 29 8.10 -9.22 4.39
N ASN A 30 8.78 -9.97 3.54
CA ASN A 30 10.23 -10.02 3.58
C ASN A 30 10.82 -8.83 2.84
N LYS A 31 12.08 -8.50 3.15
CA LYS A 31 12.82 -7.50 2.39
C LYS A 31 12.86 -7.90 0.92
N ASN A 32 12.56 -6.95 0.03
CA ASN A 32 12.48 -7.12 -1.43
C ASN A 32 11.29 -7.98 -1.93
N GLU A 33 10.28 -8.24 -1.08
CA GLU A 33 9.05 -8.90 -1.51
C GLU A 33 8.15 -7.91 -2.26
N ILE A 34 7.67 -8.32 -3.43
CA ILE A 34 6.82 -7.45 -4.26
C ILE A 34 5.37 -7.50 -3.76
N LEU A 35 4.84 -6.33 -3.39
CA LEU A 35 3.42 -6.18 -2.99
C LEU A 35 2.50 -5.96 -4.19
N LEU A 36 3.00 -5.27 -5.21
CA LEU A 36 2.30 -5.00 -6.46
C LEU A 36 3.32 -4.96 -7.59
N GLN A 37 3.14 -5.78 -8.61
CA GLN A 37 3.98 -5.78 -9.80
C GLN A 37 3.40 -4.82 -10.85
N LYS A 38 4.27 -4.03 -11.51
CA LYS A 38 3.88 -3.26 -12.71
C LYS A 38 3.19 -4.19 -13.72
N GLY A 39 2.03 -3.76 -14.22
CA GLY A 39 1.17 -4.55 -15.11
C GLY A 39 -0.02 -5.22 -14.42
N ASP A 40 0.08 -5.46 -13.11
CA ASP A 40 -1.05 -5.99 -12.32
C ASP A 40 -2.02 -4.86 -11.94
N VAL A 41 -3.28 -5.22 -11.67
CA VAL A 41 -4.28 -4.29 -11.14
C VAL A 41 -4.18 -4.26 -9.62
N ALA A 42 -4.01 -3.08 -9.04
CA ALA A 42 -3.98 -2.90 -7.59
C ALA A 42 -5.35 -3.19 -6.98
N ALA A 43 -5.47 -4.31 -6.28
CA ALA A 43 -6.69 -4.77 -5.62
C ALA A 43 -6.70 -4.52 -4.11
N SER A 44 -5.68 -3.86 -3.56
CA SER A 44 -5.53 -3.68 -2.12
C SER A 44 -4.86 -2.35 -1.78
N VAL A 45 -5.20 -1.86 -0.59
CA VAL A 45 -4.55 -0.74 0.08
C VAL A 45 -3.89 -1.28 1.34
N PHE A 46 -2.68 -0.83 1.63
CA PHE A 46 -1.93 -1.25 2.80
C PHE A 46 -1.69 -0.06 3.74
N PHE A 47 -1.45 -0.37 5.01
CA PHE A 47 -0.93 0.57 5.98
C PHE A 47 0.36 -0.01 6.56
N ASN A 48 1.46 0.73 6.46
CA ASN A 48 2.76 0.26 6.90
C ASN A 48 2.89 0.41 8.43
N LEU A 49 2.74 -0.69 9.17
CA LEU A 49 2.91 -0.68 10.62
C LEU A 49 4.38 -0.64 11.06
N LYS A 50 5.30 -1.20 10.25
CA LYS A 50 6.71 -1.33 10.60
C LYS A 50 7.58 -1.62 9.37
N GLY A 51 8.76 -1.01 9.31
CA GLY A 51 9.68 -1.11 8.19
C GLY A 51 9.48 0.00 7.16
N SER A 52 9.94 -0.22 5.94
CA SER A 52 9.81 0.75 4.86
C SER A 52 9.48 0.02 3.57
N LEU A 53 8.54 0.60 2.82
CA LEU A 53 8.19 0.19 1.47
C LEU A 53 8.58 1.32 0.52
N TYR A 54 8.72 1.03 -0.75
CA TYR A 54 8.94 2.05 -1.77
C TYR A 54 8.25 1.68 -3.08
N GLN A 55 7.92 2.70 -3.85
CA GLN A 55 7.35 2.54 -5.18
C GLN A 55 8.39 2.94 -6.22
N HIS A 56 8.53 2.12 -7.26
CA HIS A 56 9.55 2.34 -8.28
C HIS A 56 9.07 1.98 -9.69
N ILE A 57 9.77 2.52 -10.68
CA ILE A 57 9.61 2.18 -12.09
C ILE A 57 10.96 1.65 -12.59
N LYS A 58 10.94 0.47 -13.22
CA LYS A 58 12.12 -0.06 -13.93
C LYS A 58 12.11 0.42 -15.39
N ASN A 59 13.25 0.95 -15.81
CA ASN A 59 13.55 1.34 -17.19
C ASN A 59 14.81 0.59 -17.64
N GLU A 60 14.80 0.03 -18.85
CA GLU A 60 15.89 -0.80 -19.37
C GLU A 60 17.23 -0.04 -19.50
N GLU A 61 17.18 1.26 -19.81
CA GLU A 61 18.38 2.09 -20.00
C GLU A 61 18.84 2.77 -18.71
N LYS A 62 17.89 3.20 -17.87
CA LYS A 62 18.16 4.03 -16.67
C LYS A 62 18.15 3.26 -15.35
N GLY A 63 17.79 1.98 -15.38
CA GLY A 63 17.64 1.16 -14.18
C GLY A 63 16.37 1.49 -13.40
N GLU A 64 16.46 1.39 -12.08
CA GLU A 64 15.34 1.61 -11.17
C GLU A 64 15.24 3.08 -10.77
N THR A 65 14.08 3.69 -10.95
CA THR A 65 13.75 5.01 -10.43
C THR A 65 12.72 4.86 -9.33
N ILE A 66 13.12 5.21 -8.10
CA ILE A 66 12.20 5.32 -6.96
C ILE A 66 11.36 6.58 -7.16
N ILE A 67 10.04 6.43 -7.08
CA ILE A 67 9.08 7.52 -7.27
C ILE A 67 8.28 7.83 -6.01
N ASP A 68 8.31 6.95 -5.01
CA ASP A 68 7.68 7.18 -3.72
C ASP A 68 8.36 6.35 -2.61
N LEU A 69 8.31 6.84 -1.38
CA LEU A 69 8.82 6.18 -0.18
C LEU A 69 7.72 6.15 0.86
N HIS A 70 7.51 4.99 1.47
CA HIS A 70 6.47 4.78 2.48
C HIS A 70 7.10 4.32 3.81
N PRO A 71 7.52 5.27 4.68
CA PRO A 71 7.94 4.99 6.04
C PRO A 71 6.82 4.38 6.91
N GLU A 72 7.16 4.10 8.16
CA GLU A 72 6.22 3.58 9.15
C GLU A 72 5.06 4.56 9.41
N ASN A 73 3.89 3.99 9.68
CA ASN A 73 2.62 4.67 9.95
C ASN A 73 2.06 5.46 8.75
N GLU A 74 2.27 4.96 7.54
CA GLU A 74 1.77 5.58 6.30
C GLU A 74 0.96 4.61 5.43
N TRP A 75 0.02 5.16 4.66
CA TRP A 75 -0.76 4.42 3.68
C TRP A 75 0.08 4.13 2.43
N VAL A 76 -0.08 2.92 1.90
CA VAL A 76 0.64 2.45 0.72
C VAL A 76 -0.36 1.92 -0.30
N LEU A 77 -0.41 2.57 -1.46
CA LEU A 77 -1.26 2.16 -2.58
C LEU A 77 -0.74 2.75 -3.89
N ASN A 78 -0.92 1.99 -4.98
CA ASN A 78 -0.86 2.59 -6.30
C ASN A 78 -2.19 3.28 -6.58
N HIS A 79 -2.29 4.56 -6.24
CA HIS A 79 -3.54 5.34 -6.32
C HIS A 79 -4.19 5.29 -7.71
N GLY A 80 -3.39 5.44 -8.77
CA GLY A 80 -3.88 5.41 -10.14
C GLY A 80 -4.50 4.06 -10.53
N SER A 81 -3.79 2.96 -10.24
CA SER A 81 -4.27 1.61 -10.51
C SER A 81 -5.49 1.25 -9.66
N PHE A 82 -5.45 1.56 -8.36
CA PHE A 82 -6.51 1.23 -7.41
C PHE A 82 -7.82 1.97 -7.72
N LEU A 83 -7.79 3.26 -8.05
CA LEU A 83 -9.04 3.97 -8.36
C LEU A 83 -9.59 3.63 -9.74
N THR A 84 -8.72 3.48 -10.74
CA THR A 84 -9.18 3.26 -12.13
C THR A 84 -9.43 1.80 -12.45
N GLN A 85 -8.99 0.88 -11.56
CA GLN A 85 -9.01 -0.57 -11.78
C GLN A 85 -8.30 -0.95 -13.09
N ARG A 86 -7.16 -0.29 -13.37
CA ARG A 86 -6.30 -0.52 -14.54
C ARG A 86 -4.91 -0.96 -14.11
N PRO A 87 -4.15 -1.64 -15.00
CA PRO A 87 -2.77 -2.03 -14.74
C PRO A 87 -1.90 -0.91 -14.17
N ALA A 88 -1.14 -1.23 -13.13
CA ALA A 88 -0.20 -0.33 -12.48
C ALA A 88 0.98 0.01 -13.41
N ASN A 89 1.42 1.27 -13.36
CA ASN A 89 2.59 1.76 -14.09
C ASN A 89 3.91 1.62 -13.32
N SER A 90 3.84 1.23 -12.05
CA SER A 90 4.95 1.10 -11.10
C SER A 90 4.80 -0.17 -10.26
N THR A 91 5.88 -0.55 -9.57
CA THR A 91 5.96 -1.69 -8.65
C THR A 91 6.10 -1.17 -7.21
N ILE A 92 5.46 -1.83 -6.25
CA ILE A 92 5.61 -1.58 -4.81
C ILE A 92 6.35 -2.76 -4.18
N THR A 93 7.41 -2.47 -3.42
CA THR A 93 8.32 -3.43 -2.77
C THR A 93 8.62 -3.02 -1.34
#